data_AF-A0A0D2BVY1-F1
#
_entry.id   AF-A0A0D2BVY1-F1
#
_cell.length_a   1.000
_cell.length_b   1.000
_cell.length_c   1.000
_cell.angle_alpha   90.00
_cell.angle_beta   90.00
_cell.angle_gamma   90.00
#
_symmetry.space_group_name_H-M   'P 1'
#
loop_
_entity.id
_entity.type
_entity.pdbx_description
1 polymer ?
#
loop_
_entity_poly.entity_id
_entity_poly.type
_entity_poly.pdbx_seq_one_letter_code
_entity_poly.pdbx_strand_id
1 'polypeptide(L)'
;MGGGGKIPYPKHVWSPAGGWYAQPHNWKSNTMIFGAAIAAVVFVAFSASANREYRNKMPEKTGFFPSRNWSKQIIEHDKAR
;
A
#
# COMPACT_ATOMS: atom_id res chain seq x y z
N MET A 1 -3.45 -27.27 10.12
CA MET A 1 -2.43 -26.73 11.06
C MET A 1 -3.10 -26.55 12.42
N GLY A 2 -2.84 -27.45 13.37
CA GLY A 2 -3.41 -27.38 14.72
C GLY A 2 -2.48 -26.59 15.62
N GLY A 3 -2.90 -25.38 16.02
CA GLY A 3 -2.23 -24.70 17.12
C GLY A 3 -2.37 -25.56 18.36
N GLY A 4 -1.25 -25.93 19.00
CA GLY A 4 -1.27 -26.61 20.30
C GLY A 4 -2.14 -25.85 21.32
N GLY A 5 -2.52 -26.53 22.40
CA GLY A 5 -3.39 -25.97 23.43
C GLY A 5 -2.91 -24.60 23.93
N LYS A 6 -3.84 -23.68 24.17
CA LYS A 6 -3.53 -22.33 24.70
C LYS A 6 -3.09 -22.46 26.16
N ILE A 7 -1.86 -22.02 26.47
CA ILE A 7 -1.37 -21.92 27.85
C ILE A 7 -2.15 -20.80 28.58
N PRO A 8 -2.47 -20.92 29.88
CA PRO A 8 -3.09 -19.83 30.64
C PRO A 8 -2.27 -18.53 30.57
N TYR A 9 -2.95 -17.40 30.42
CA TYR A 9 -2.35 -16.06 30.33
C TYR A 9 -3.26 -15.02 31.00
N PRO A 10 -2.70 -13.90 31.51
CA PRO A 10 -3.48 -12.85 32.16
C PRO A 10 -4.41 -12.14 31.15
N LYS A 11 -5.71 -12.10 31.44
CA LYS A 11 -6.73 -11.51 30.53
C LYS A 11 -6.85 -9.99 30.63
N HIS A 12 -6.36 -9.40 31.72
CA HIS A 12 -6.48 -7.98 32.00
C HIS A 12 -5.31 -7.15 31.46
N VAL A 13 -4.26 -7.79 30.95
CA VAL A 13 -3.10 -7.10 30.37
C VAL A 13 -3.43 -6.71 28.93
N TRP A 14 -3.21 -5.43 28.62
CA TRP A 14 -3.40 -4.88 27.28
C TRP A 14 -2.07 -4.37 26.71
N SER A 15 -1.88 -4.56 25.40
CA SER A 15 -0.78 -3.99 24.63
C SER A 15 -1.29 -3.59 23.25
N PRO A 16 -0.74 -2.52 22.64
CA PRO A 16 -1.17 -2.04 21.34
C PRO A 16 -0.99 -3.07 20.22
N ALA A 17 0.00 -3.96 20.32
CA ALA A 17 0.23 -5.02 19.34
C ALA A 17 -0.67 -6.25 19.54
N GLY A 18 -1.49 -6.27 20.60
CA GLY A 18 -2.29 -7.42 21.03
C GLY A 18 -1.70 -8.12 22.26
N GLY A 19 -1.79 -9.44 22.29
CA GLY A 19 -1.34 -10.25 23.43
C GLY A 19 -1.30 -11.72 23.05
N TRP A 20 -1.42 -12.60 24.04
CA TRP A 20 -1.36 -14.04 23.82
C TRP A 20 -2.54 -14.55 22.98
N TYR A 21 -2.23 -15.12 21.82
CA TYR A 21 -3.18 -15.75 20.90
C TYR A 21 -4.34 -14.83 20.49
N ALA A 22 -4.05 -13.55 20.24
CA ALA A 22 -5.05 -12.56 19.81
C ALA A 22 -5.73 -12.98 18.51
N GLN A 23 -7.03 -13.29 18.60
CA GLN A 23 -7.89 -13.65 17.47
C GLN A 23 -9.25 -12.97 17.68
N PRO A 24 -9.32 -11.64 17.54
CA PRO A 24 -10.57 -10.92 17.75
C PRO A 24 -11.59 -11.33 16.68
N HIS A 25 -12.87 -11.41 17.07
CA HIS A 25 -13.93 -11.86 16.17
C HIS A 25 -14.06 -11.01 14.89
N ASN A 26 -13.72 -9.72 14.97
CA ASN A 26 -13.81 -8.75 13.88
C ASN A 26 -12.51 -8.56 13.08
N TRP A 27 -11.52 -9.46 13.18
CA TRP A 27 -10.23 -9.28 12.52
C TRP A 27 -10.35 -9.00 11.02
N LYS A 28 -11.30 -9.64 10.32
CA LYS A 28 -11.51 -9.45 8.87
C LYS A 28 -11.90 -8.01 8.54
N SER A 29 -12.91 -7.49 9.23
CA SER A 29 -13.39 -6.12 9.02
C SER A 29 -12.32 -5.09 9.35
N ASN A 30 -11.60 -5.28 10.47
CA ASN A 30 -10.52 -4.38 10.85
C ASN A 30 -9.41 -4.36 9.79
N THR A 31 -8.99 -5.53 9.30
CA THR A 31 -7.99 -5.62 8.22
C THR A 31 -8.46 -4.96 6.93
N MET A 32 -9.73 -5.13 6.55
CA MET A 32 -10.28 -4.46 5.36
C MET A 32 -10.27 -2.94 5.51
N ILE A 33 -10.67 -2.42 6.67
CA ILE A 33 -10.70 -0.97 6.93
C ILE A 33 -9.29 -0.39 6.88
N PHE A 34 -8.33 -0.99 7.59
CA PHE A 34 -6.95 -0.51 7.58
C PHE A 34 -6.30 -0.68 6.20
N GLY A 35 -6.57 -1.78 5.49
CA GLY A 35 -6.11 -1.98 4.12
C GLY A 35 -6.61 -0.89 3.18
N ALA A 36 -7.90 -0.54 3.27
CA ALA A 36 -8.50 0.55 2.49
C ALA A 36 -7.87 1.91 2.82
N ALA A 37 -7.65 2.19 4.10
CA ALA A 37 -6.99 3.44 4.53
C ALA A 37 -5.56 3.55 3.98
N ILE A 38 -4.77 2.48 4.07
CA ILE A 38 -3.41 2.43 3.50
C ILE A 38 -3.47 2.63 1.98
N ALA A 39 -4.36 1.92 1.28
CA ALA A 39 -4.50 2.04 -0.17
C ALA A 39 -4.88 3.47 -0.59
N ALA A 40 -5.75 4.15 0.15
CA ALA A 40 -6.12 5.55 -0.12
C ALA A 40 -4.92 6.50 0.02
N VAL A 41 -4.13 6.35 1.09
CA VAL A 41 -2.93 7.17 1.32
C VAL A 41 -1.89 6.94 0.21
N VAL A 42 -1.63 5.66 -0.12
CA VAL A 42 -0.71 5.29 -1.19
C VAL A 42 -1.17 5.85 -2.53
N PHE A 43 -2.46 5.76 -2.85
CA PHE A 43 -3.02 6.31 -4.08
C PHE A 43 -2.80 7.82 -4.20
N VAL A 44 -3.13 8.58 -3.14
CA VAL A 44 -2.93 10.05 -3.15
C VAL A 44 -1.45 10.40 -3.30
N ALA A 45 -0.56 9.75 -2.55
CA ALA A 45 0.88 9.98 -2.64
C ALA A 45 1.43 9.63 -4.02
N PHE A 46 1.00 8.50 -4.60
CA PHE A 46 1.38 8.06 -5.94
C PHE A 46 0.89 9.04 -7.01
N SER A 47 -0.39 9.43 -7.00
CA SER A 47 -0.93 10.41 -7.94
C SER A 47 -0.23 11.77 -7.81
N ALA A 48 0.04 12.22 -6.59
CA ALA A 48 0.77 13.45 -6.34
C ALA A 48 2.21 13.39 -6.89
N SER A 49 2.89 12.26 -6.73
CA SER A 49 4.23 12.01 -7.25
C SER A 49 4.23 11.98 -8.78
N ALA A 50 3.37 11.16 -9.40
CA ALA A 50 3.29 11.01 -10.86
C ALA A 50 2.96 12.31 -11.60
N ASN A 51 2.18 13.21 -10.98
CA ASN A 51 1.86 14.52 -11.54
C ASN A 51 3.00 15.56 -11.37
N ARG A 52 3.86 15.38 -10.37
CA ARG A 52 4.98 16.29 -10.07
C ARG A 52 6.31 15.79 -10.64
N GLU A 53 6.34 14.56 -11.13
CA GLU A 53 7.53 13.97 -11.71
C GLU A 53 8.02 14.79 -12.90
N TYR A 54 9.28 15.19 -12.84
CA TYR A 54 9.97 15.89 -13.91
C TYR A 54 11.27 15.18 -14.25
N ARG A 55 11.53 15.00 -15.55
CA ARG A 55 12.68 14.35 -16.12
C ARG A 55 13.37 15.27 -17.12
N ASN A 56 14.68 15.36 -16.99
CA ASN A 56 15.55 16.10 -17.92
C ASN A 56 15.74 15.35 -19.24
N LYS A 57 15.83 14.01 -19.19
CA LYS A 57 15.90 13.14 -20.37
C LYS A 57 14.63 12.30 -20.43
N MET A 58 13.93 12.39 -21.55
CA MET A 58 12.75 11.57 -21.80
C MET A 58 13.12 10.12 -22.10
N PRO A 59 12.28 9.14 -21.72
CA PRO A 59 12.53 7.74 -22.01
C PRO A 59 12.62 7.48 -23.52
N GLU A 60 13.53 6.59 -23.91
CA GLU A 60 13.72 6.17 -25.31
C GLU A 60 12.54 5.30 -25.77
N LYS A 61 12.11 5.44 -27.03
CA LYS A 61 10.90 4.76 -27.55
C LYS A 61 11.05 3.23 -27.60
N THR A 62 12.26 2.74 -27.77
CA THR A 62 12.58 1.32 -27.90
C THR A 62 12.66 0.60 -26.56
N GLY A 63 12.73 1.32 -25.44
CA GLY A 63 12.84 0.76 -24.10
C GLY A 63 11.48 0.65 -23.40
N PHE A 64 11.33 -0.38 -22.57
CA PHE A 64 10.18 -0.51 -21.67
C PHE A 64 10.37 0.34 -20.41
N PHE A 65 9.51 1.36 -20.24
CA PHE A 65 9.51 2.24 -19.08
C PHE A 65 8.11 2.28 -18.48
N PRO A 66 7.86 1.63 -17.33
CA PRO A 66 6.52 1.55 -16.73
C PRO A 66 5.88 2.92 -16.49
N SER A 67 6.69 3.91 -16.11
CA SER A 67 6.26 5.28 -15.83
C SER A 67 5.61 6.00 -17.02
N ARG A 68 5.81 5.52 -18.26
CA ARG A 68 5.07 6.01 -19.44
C ARG A 68 3.55 5.92 -19.25
N ASN A 69 3.07 5.00 -18.41
CA ASN A 69 1.65 4.76 -18.21
C ASN A 69 0.98 5.73 -17.22
N TRP A 70 1.75 6.44 -16.38
CA TRP A 70 1.18 7.26 -15.30
C TRP A 70 1.83 8.63 -15.10
N SER A 71 3.10 8.80 -15.49
CA SER A 71 3.80 10.07 -15.27
C SER A 71 3.31 11.12 -16.27
N LYS A 72 2.75 12.21 -15.75
CA LYS A 72 2.11 13.26 -16.54
C LYS A 72 3.03 13.80 -17.63
N GLN A 73 4.26 14.16 -17.25
CA GLN A 73 5.25 14.75 -18.16
C GLN A 73 5.59 13.85 -19.35
N ILE A 74 5.65 12.52 -19.14
CA ILE A 74 5.99 11.55 -20.19
C ILE A 74 4.79 11.36 -21.12
N ILE A 75 3.58 11.23 -20.56
CA ILE A 75 2.35 11.09 -21.34
C ILE A 75 2.13 12.31 -22.24
N GLU A 76 2.32 13.52 -21.72
CA GLU A 76 2.18 14.76 -22.49
C GLU A 76 3.24 14.87 -23.59
N HIS A 77 4.49 14.53 -23.28
CA HIS A 77 5.57 14.49 -24.27
C HIS A 77 5.32 13.46 -25.38
N ASP A 78 4.80 12.27 -25.05
CA ASP A 78 4.48 11.22 -26.01
C ASP A 78 3.26 11.59 -26.90
N LYS A 79 2.29 12.35 -26.37
CA LYS A 79 1.13 12.85 -27.14
C LYS A 79 1.44 14.01 -28.09
N ALA A 80 2.44 14.83 -27.77
CA ALA A 80 2.80 16.01 -28.55
C ALA A 80 3.65 15.68 -29.80
N ARG A 81 4.00 14.41 -30.02
CA ARG A 81 4.78 13.91 -31.15
C ARG A 81 3.92 13.08 -32.08
#